data_AF-A0A0E4FYZ7-F1
#
_entry.id   AF-A0A0E4FYZ7-F1
#
_cell.length_a   1.000
_cell.length_b   1.000
_cell.length_c   1.000
_cell.angle_alpha   90.00
_cell.angle_beta   90.00
_cell.angle_gamma   90.00
#
_symmetry.space_group_name_H-M   'P 1'
#
loop_
_entity.id
_entity.type
_entity.pdbx_description
1 polymer ?
#
loop_
_entity_poly.entity_id
_entity_poly.type
_entity_poly.pdbx_seq_one_letter_code
_entity_poly.pdbx_strand_id
1 'polypeptide(L)'
;MRGNDAIHLGLMLLALAAAYLVPFELLLLAYVVLGPAHYFTEISWLHDRSYYLPHRGIAVALAIVAVVAALIDNASWFGFAMWGALIVCAMQAATTSAVESMLLFMAAIALSAIMYSSGSSLAVIGILIPTLVHVSLFTLIFMMLGAYRSGSRVQATLVVVYLAAIATILLLPQTAEIRIASFAGSARIISEMWARLSAGCSVCPASSSTPG
;
A
#
# COMPACT_ATOMS: atom_id res chain seq x y z
N MET A 1 -27.81 18.49 5.58
CA MET A 1 -26.36 18.19 5.52
C MET A 1 -25.65 19.48 5.16
N ARG A 2 -24.52 19.83 5.78
CA ARG A 2 -23.73 20.97 5.28
C ARG A 2 -23.16 20.58 3.91
N GLY A 3 -22.97 21.54 3.00
CA GLY A 3 -22.48 21.24 1.64
C GLY A 3 -21.20 20.40 1.63
N ASN A 4 -20.30 20.67 2.58
CA ASN A 4 -19.04 19.94 2.74
C ASN A 4 -19.26 18.46 3.12
N ASP A 5 -20.26 18.15 3.94
CA ASP A 5 -20.55 16.77 4.35
C ASP A 5 -21.03 15.94 3.16
N ALA A 6 -21.82 16.56 2.26
CA ALA A 6 -22.29 15.91 1.04
C ALA A 6 -21.14 15.65 0.05
N ILE A 7 -20.20 16.59 -0.06
CA ILE A 7 -18.98 16.41 -0.86
C ILE A 7 -18.14 15.26 -0.32
N HIS A 8 -17.91 15.21 1.00
CA HIS A 8 -17.17 14.11 1.64
C HIS A 8 -17.83 12.74 1.38
N LEU A 9 -19.15 12.67 1.54
CA LEU A 9 -19.89 11.44 1.25
C LEU A 9 -19.76 11.04 -0.23
N GLY A 10 -19.90 12.01 -1.14
CA GLY A 10 -19.74 11.78 -2.58
C GLY A 10 -18.36 11.28 -2.95
N LEU A 11 -17.30 11.86 -2.37
CA LEU A 11 -15.92 11.43 -2.58
C LEU A 11 -15.67 10.00 -2.05
N MET A 12 -16.24 9.63 -0.90
CA MET A 12 -16.13 8.26 -0.38
C MET A 12 -16.80 7.24 -1.29
N LEU A 13 -18.02 7.53 -1.77
CA LEU A 13 -18.74 6.63 -2.66
C LEU A 13 -18.05 6.51 -4.02
N LEU A 14 -17.50 7.61 -4.53
CA LEU A 14 -16.70 7.61 -5.76
C LEU A 14 -15.42 6.78 -5.59
N ALA A 15 -14.72 6.93 -4.46
CA ALA A 15 -13.54 6.12 -4.16
C ALA A 15 -13.88 4.62 -4.06
N LEU A 16 -14.99 4.27 -3.42
CA LEU A 16 -15.49 2.89 -3.36
C LEU A 16 -15.81 2.35 -4.76
N ALA A 17 -16.53 3.11 -5.58
CA ALA A 17 -16.84 2.71 -6.95
C ALA A 17 -15.57 2.51 -7.79
N ALA A 18 -14.61 3.44 -7.69
CA ALA A 18 -13.34 3.34 -8.41
C ALA A 18 -12.51 2.13 -7.96
N ALA A 19 -12.48 1.83 -6.66
CA ALA A 19 -11.85 0.64 -6.11
C ALA A 19 -12.48 -0.66 -6.62
N TYR A 20 -13.78 -0.67 -6.91
CA TYR A 20 -14.48 -1.84 -7.45
C TYR A 20 -14.33 -2.02 -8.97
N LEU A 21 -14.25 -0.92 -9.72
CA LEU A 21 -14.18 -0.95 -11.18
C LEU A 21 -12.77 -1.25 -11.71
N VAL A 22 -11.74 -0.71 -11.06
CA VAL A 22 -10.34 -0.69 -11.54
C VAL A 22 -9.36 -0.88 -10.37
N PRO A 23 -9.42 -2.00 -9.61
CA PRO A 23 -8.69 -2.15 -8.34
C PRO A 23 -7.16 -2.09 -8.48
N PHE A 24 -6.60 -2.67 -9.55
CA PHE A 24 -5.16 -2.72 -9.76
C PHE A 24 -4.60 -1.38 -10.27
N GLU A 25 -5.28 -0.78 -11.23
CA GLU A 25 -4.92 0.49 -11.84
C GLU A 25 -5.07 1.64 -10.84
N LEU A 26 -6.10 1.60 -9.99
CA LEU A 26 -6.27 2.57 -8.91
C LEU A 26 -5.14 2.48 -7.89
N LEU A 27 -4.70 1.26 -7.54
CA LEU A 27 -3.56 1.06 -6.65
C LEU A 27 -2.27 1.68 -7.23
N LEU A 28 -1.97 1.42 -8.51
CA LEU A 28 -0.80 1.98 -9.18
C LEU A 28 -0.90 3.49 -9.35
N LEU A 29 -2.05 4.02 -9.75
CA LEU A 29 -2.30 5.45 -9.87
C LEU A 29 -2.15 6.15 -8.52
N ALA A 30 -2.70 5.56 -7.47
CA ALA A 30 -2.58 6.09 -6.12
C ALA A 30 -1.13 6.06 -5.63
N TYR A 31 -0.39 4.99 -5.90
CA TYR A 31 1.00 4.86 -5.49
C TYR A 31 1.93 5.83 -6.23
N VAL A 32 1.80 5.95 -7.57
CA VAL A 32 2.71 6.75 -8.40
C VAL A 32 2.32 8.23 -8.45
N VAL A 33 1.03 8.55 -8.45
CA VAL A 33 0.54 9.92 -8.67
C VAL A 33 -0.07 10.51 -7.41
N LEU A 34 -1.14 9.92 -6.85
CA LEU A 34 -1.83 10.55 -5.72
C LEU A 34 -0.98 10.56 -4.44
N GLY A 35 -0.12 9.57 -4.25
CA GLY A 35 0.81 9.47 -3.13
C GLY A 35 1.76 10.68 -3.11
N PRO A 36 2.57 10.88 -4.16
CA PRO A 36 3.39 12.08 -4.28
C PRO A 36 2.59 13.39 -4.29
N ALA A 37 1.42 13.40 -4.93
CA ALA A 37 0.59 14.59 -5.03
C ALA A 37 0.05 15.05 -3.66
N HIS A 38 -0.20 14.12 -2.74
CA HIS A 38 -0.66 14.46 -1.39
C HIS A 38 0.35 15.35 -0.65
N TYR A 39 1.65 15.10 -0.80
CA TYR A 39 2.69 15.92 -0.16
C TYR A 39 2.68 17.38 -0.59
N PHE A 40 2.19 17.71 -1.80
CA PHE A 40 2.05 19.10 -2.23
C PHE A 40 1.03 19.88 -1.39
N THR A 41 0.01 19.20 -0.86
CA THR A 41 -0.95 19.84 0.05
C THR A 41 -0.38 20.00 1.45
N GLU A 42 0.52 19.11 1.86
CA GLU A 42 1.15 19.12 3.17
C GLU A 42 2.36 20.10 3.24
N ILE A 43 3.05 20.34 2.12
CA ILE A 43 4.27 21.18 2.09
C ILE A 43 4.00 22.61 2.56
N SER A 44 2.83 23.18 2.26
CA SER A 44 2.47 24.54 2.71
C SER A 44 2.32 24.59 4.23
N TRP A 45 1.70 23.58 4.83
CA TRP A 45 1.51 23.50 6.27
C TRP A 45 2.84 23.24 7.01
N LEU A 46 3.68 22.37 6.44
CA LEU A 46 4.97 22.01 7.00
C LEU A 46 5.99 23.15 6.88
N HIS A 47 5.84 23.99 5.84
CA HIS A 47 6.58 25.25 5.69
C HIS A 47 6.28 26.23 6.83
N ASP A 48 4.99 26.42 7.16
CA ASP A 48 4.57 27.28 8.27
C ASP A 48 5.10 26.80 9.64
N ARG A 49 5.41 25.50 9.76
CA ARG A 49 5.99 24.87 10.96
C ARG A 49 7.50 24.69 10.90
N SER A 50 8.19 25.33 9.96
CA SER A 50 9.66 25.26 9.81
C SER A 50 10.20 23.83 9.67
N TYR A 51 9.43 22.94 9.05
CA TYR A 51 9.79 21.54 8.80
C TYR A 51 10.16 20.72 10.04
N TYR A 52 9.86 21.21 11.25
CA TYR A 52 10.27 20.61 12.53
C TYR A 52 11.78 20.30 12.63
N LEU A 53 12.59 20.99 11.83
CA LEU A 53 14.03 20.76 11.71
C LEU A 53 14.77 21.96 12.31
N PRO A 54 15.49 21.79 13.44
CA PRO A 54 16.16 22.90 14.10
C PRO A 54 17.31 23.49 13.27
N HIS A 55 17.92 22.71 12.35
CA HIS A 55 19.01 23.17 11.49
C HIS A 55 18.90 22.59 10.07
N ARG A 56 19.28 23.40 9.06
CA ARG A 56 19.31 22.98 7.64
C ARG A 56 20.23 21.79 7.37
N GLY A 57 21.29 21.62 8.17
CA GLY A 57 22.20 20.47 8.05
C GLY A 57 21.53 19.12 8.31
N ILE A 58 20.51 19.08 9.18
CA ILE A 58 19.75 17.84 9.46
C ILE A 58 18.89 17.48 8.25
N ALA A 59 18.30 18.47 7.58
CA ALA A 59 17.52 18.25 6.35
C ALA A 59 18.38 17.63 5.25
N VAL A 60 19.60 18.15 5.05
CA VAL A 60 20.55 17.61 4.08
C VAL A 60 21.01 16.20 4.48
N ALA A 61 21.30 15.96 5.76
CA ALA A 61 21.65 14.63 6.25
C ALA A 61 20.53 13.61 6.00
N LEU A 62 19.28 13.96 6.31
CA LEU A 62 18.12 13.12 6.05
C LEU A 62 17.89 12.87 4.55
N ALA A 63 18.10 13.88 3.70
CA ALA A 63 18.03 13.72 2.25
C ALA A 63 19.11 12.75 1.74
N ILE A 64 20.35 12.85 2.24
CA ILE A 64 21.43 11.91 1.92
C ILE A 64 21.07 10.50 2.38
N VAL A 65 20.56 10.35 3.61
CA VAL A 65 20.11 9.04 4.14
C VAL A 65 19.01 8.46 3.26
N ALA A 66 18.03 9.27 2.82
CA ALA A 66 16.97 8.82 1.93
C ALA A 66 17.50 8.37 0.56
N VAL A 67 18.45 9.11 -0.02
CA VAL A 67 19.10 8.71 -1.29
C VAL A 67 19.90 7.43 -1.11
N VAL A 68 20.72 7.32 -0.06
CA VAL A 68 21.50 6.11 0.22
C VAL A 68 20.58 4.91 0.44
N ALA A 69 19.49 5.09 1.20
CA ALA A 69 18.47 4.08 1.40
C ALA A 69 17.82 3.62 0.09
N ALA A 70 17.57 4.54 -0.85
CA ALA A 70 16.99 4.24 -2.16
C ALA A 70 17.95 3.47 -3.10
N LEU A 71 19.26 3.53 -2.86
CA LEU A 71 20.28 2.79 -3.62
C LEU A 71 20.49 1.36 -3.12
N ILE A 72 19.80 0.94 -2.05
CA ILE A 72 19.89 -0.43 -1.54
C ILE A 72 18.94 -1.32 -2.35
N ASP A 73 19.50 -2.17 -3.21
CA ASP A 73 18.73 -3.07 -4.11
C ASP A 73 18.00 -4.22 -3.37
N ASN A 74 18.04 -4.23 -2.03
CA ASN A 74 17.48 -5.30 -1.22
C ASN A 74 16.11 -4.91 -0.65
N ALA A 75 15.04 -5.38 -1.29
CA ALA A 75 13.66 -5.09 -0.89
C ALA A 75 13.32 -5.51 0.55
N SER A 76 14.03 -6.50 1.10
CA SER A 76 13.82 -6.93 2.49
C SER A 76 14.21 -5.87 3.50
N TRP A 77 15.27 -5.10 3.23
CA TRP A 77 15.74 -4.03 4.12
C TRP A 77 14.68 -2.95 4.30
N PHE A 78 14.03 -2.53 3.20
CA PHE A 78 12.95 -1.53 3.27
C PHE A 78 11.74 -2.04 4.07
N GLY A 79 11.38 -3.32 3.89
CA GLY A 79 10.32 -3.94 4.69
C GLY A 79 10.62 -4.00 6.19
N PHE A 80 11.85 -4.31 6.58
CA PHE A 80 12.27 -4.26 7.99
C PHE A 80 12.27 -2.84 8.55
N ALA A 81 12.71 -1.85 7.76
CA ALA A 81 12.70 -0.45 8.17
C ALA A 81 11.27 0.07 8.41
N MET A 82 10.34 -0.22 7.49
CA MET A 82 8.93 0.14 7.62
C MET A 82 8.24 -0.57 8.78
N TRP A 83 8.53 -1.85 8.97
CA TRP A 83 8.04 -2.62 10.12
C TRP A 83 8.53 -2.06 11.46
N GLY A 84 9.83 -1.77 11.55
CA GLY A 84 10.43 -1.13 12.72
C GLY A 84 9.82 0.24 13.03
N ALA A 85 9.62 1.06 11.99
CA ALA A 85 8.96 2.36 12.12
C ALA A 85 7.55 2.23 12.69
N LEU A 86 6.75 1.27 12.19
CA LEU A 86 5.42 1.00 12.73
C LEU A 86 5.45 0.62 14.22
N ILE A 87 6.40 -0.23 14.63
CA ILE A 87 6.55 -0.63 16.04
C ILE A 87 6.88 0.59 16.90
N VAL A 88 7.83 1.42 16.48
CA VAL A 88 8.21 2.63 17.21
C VAL A 88 7.03 3.59 17.34
N CYS A 89 6.28 3.81 16.25
CA CYS A 89 5.06 4.62 16.29
C CYS A 89 4.01 4.01 17.22
N ALA A 90 3.79 2.69 17.18
CA ALA A 90 2.84 2.01 18.05
C ALA A 90 3.24 2.12 19.52
N MET A 91 4.53 2.00 19.84
CA MET A 91 5.04 2.23 21.20
C MET A 91 4.75 3.66 21.66
N GLN A 92 5.09 4.68 20.85
CA GLN A 92 4.85 6.07 21.22
C GLN A 92 3.37 6.45 21.32
N ALA A 93 2.51 5.82 20.52
CA ALA A 93 1.09 6.14 20.46
C ALA A 93 0.26 5.40 21.53
N ALA A 94 0.63 4.16 21.88
CA ALA A 94 -0.22 3.28 22.68
C ALA A 94 0.33 2.99 24.09
N THR A 95 1.59 3.33 24.40
CA THR A 95 2.20 2.96 25.68
C THR A 95 2.43 4.17 26.55
N THR A 96 1.91 4.10 27.78
CA THR A 96 2.15 5.11 28.82
C THR A 96 3.05 4.57 29.93
N SER A 97 3.16 3.23 30.02
CA SER A 97 3.97 2.51 30.99
C SER A 97 5.07 1.67 30.31
N ALA A 98 6.19 1.49 31.00
CA ALA A 98 7.32 0.69 30.50
C ALA A 98 6.98 -0.80 30.32
N VAL A 99 5.97 -1.30 31.05
CA VAL A 99 5.53 -2.70 30.95
C VAL A 99 4.74 -2.93 29.66
N GLU A 100 3.87 -1.99 29.28
CA GLU A 100 3.13 -2.05 28.01
C GLU A 100 4.09 -1.99 26.81
N SER A 101 5.10 -1.13 26.85
CA SER A 101 6.09 -1.02 25.78
C SER A 101 6.97 -2.27 25.66
N MET A 102 7.33 -2.88 26.79
CA MET A 102 8.03 -4.16 26.81
C MET A 102 7.18 -5.29 26.22
N LEU A 103 5.90 -5.37 26.56
CA LEU A 103 4.98 -6.39 26.01
C LEU A 103 4.78 -6.22 24.50
N LEU A 104 4.60 -4.98 24.02
CA LEU A 104 4.48 -4.71 22.59
C LEU A 104 5.78 -5.07 21.84
N PHE A 105 6.93 -4.76 22.41
CA PHE A 105 8.22 -5.09 21.81
C PHE A 105 8.44 -6.61 21.74
N MET A 106 8.08 -7.35 22.80
CA MET A 106 8.13 -8.81 22.81
C MET A 106 7.17 -9.43 21.77
N ALA A 107 5.96 -8.90 21.66
CA ALA A 107 5.01 -9.32 20.63
C ALA A 107 5.52 -9.04 19.21
N ALA A 108 6.14 -7.87 19.00
CA ALA A 108 6.71 -7.49 17.72
C ALA A 108 7.88 -8.39 17.30
N ILE A 109 8.77 -8.74 18.23
CA ILE A 109 9.87 -9.69 17.98
C ILE A 109 9.32 -11.09 17.66
N ALA A 110 8.34 -11.57 18.44
CA ALA A 110 7.72 -12.87 18.20
C ALA A 110 7.08 -12.94 16.80
N LEU A 111 6.33 -11.89 16.43
CA LEU A 111 5.70 -11.80 15.12
C LEU A 111 6.75 -11.72 13.99
N SER A 112 7.83 -10.97 14.18
CA SER A 112 8.94 -10.90 13.22
C SER A 112 9.62 -12.25 13.01
N ALA A 113 9.80 -13.03 14.08
CA ALA A 113 10.38 -14.37 14.02
C ALA A 113 9.49 -15.38 13.28
N ILE A 114 8.17 -15.32 13.52
CA ILE A 114 7.17 -16.14 12.80
C ILE A 114 7.13 -15.79 11.30
N MET A 115 7.22 -14.50 10.98
CA MET A 115 7.28 -14.05 9.59
C MET A 115 8.58 -14.47 8.90
N TYR A 116 9.71 -14.52 9.62
CA TYR A 116 10.98 -14.99 9.07
C TYR A 116 10.99 -16.50 8.81
N SER A 117 10.41 -17.29 9.70
CA SER A 117 10.38 -18.76 9.59
C SER A 117 9.41 -19.29 8.53
N SER A 118 8.38 -18.52 8.18
CA SER A 118 7.35 -18.91 7.22
C SER A 118 7.79 -18.82 5.75
N GLY A 119 9.04 -18.44 5.46
CA GLY A 119 9.60 -18.34 4.10
C GLY A 119 8.90 -17.31 3.19
N SER A 120 7.90 -16.63 3.73
CA SER A 120 7.16 -15.57 3.06
C SER A 120 8.06 -14.34 2.98
N SER A 121 8.01 -13.63 1.86
CA SER A 121 8.78 -12.41 1.68
C SER A 121 8.37 -11.38 2.74
N LEU A 122 9.11 -11.36 3.84
CA LEU A 122 9.01 -10.38 4.93
C LEU A 122 9.01 -8.94 4.40
N ALA A 123 9.64 -8.71 3.25
CA ALA A 123 9.55 -7.48 2.48
C ALA A 123 8.10 -7.07 2.18
N VAL A 124 7.28 -7.98 1.64
CA VAL A 124 5.91 -7.66 1.21
C VAL A 124 5.01 -7.41 2.42
N ILE A 125 5.06 -8.28 3.42
CA ILE A 125 4.18 -8.12 4.60
C ILE A 125 4.65 -6.94 5.47
N GLY A 126 5.97 -6.74 5.63
CA GLY A 126 6.56 -5.62 6.35
C GLY A 126 6.33 -4.26 5.69
N ILE A 127 5.99 -4.23 4.40
CA ILE A 127 5.55 -3.01 3.69
C ILE A 127 4.03 -2.86 3.75
N LEU A 128 3.27 -3.94 3.52
CA LEU A 128 1.81 -3.89 3.44
C LEU A 128 1.15 -3.59 4.79
N ILE A 129 1.64 -4.17 5.90
CA ILE A 129 1.01 -3.93 7.20
C ILE A 129 1.13 -2.45 7.61
N PRO A 130 2.32 -1.81 7.63
CA PRO A 130 2.43 -0.40 7.99
C PRO A 130 1.64 0.53 7.07
N THR A 131 1.60 0.25 5.77
CA THR A 131 0.87 1.08 4.80
C THR A 131 -0.66 0.99 5.00
N LEU A 132 -1.19 -0.21 5.25
CA LEU A 132 -2.59 -0.38 5.61
C LEU A 132 -2.93 0.31 6.94
N VAL A 133 -2.10 0.16 7.97
CA VAL A 133 -2.33 0.83 9.26
C VAL A 133 -2.31 2.34 9.09
N HIS A 134 -1.30 2.89 8.41
CA HIS A 134 -1.15 4.33 8.24
C HIS A 134 -2.32 4.95 7.47
N VAL A 135 -2.73 4.36 6.35
CA VAL A 135 -3.72 5.00 5.47
C VAL A 135 -5.15 4.62 5.85
N SER A 136 -5.43 3.40 6.30
CA SER A 136 -6.80 2.96 6.58
C SER A 136 -7.20 3.10 8.05
N LEU A 137 -6.33 2.68 8.98
CA LEU A 137 -6.64 2.69 10.41
C LEU A 137 -6.54 4.11 10.97
N PHE A 138 -5.49 4.88 10.65
CA PHE A 138 -5.43 6.28 11.10
C PHE A 138 -6.53 7.14 10.49
N THR A 139 -6.90 6.92 9.22
CA THR A 139 -8.07 7.59 8.62
C THR A 139 -9.34 7.28 9.39
N LEU A 140 -9.57 6.02 9.78
CA LEU A 140 -10.71 5.65 10.61
C LEU A 140 -10.69 6.37 11.96
N ILE A 141 -9.55 6.37 12.65
CA ILE A 141 -9.39 7.01 13.96
C ILE A 141 -9.68 8.52 13.86
N PHE A 142 -9.11 9.20 12.86
CA PHE A 142 -9.34 10.65 12.69
C PHE A 142 -10.78 10.98 12.32
N MET A 143 -11.46 10.16 11.52
CA MET A 143 -12.89 10.36 11.26
C MET A 143 -13.75 10.12 12.50
N MET A 144 -13.43 9.09 13.29
CA MET A 144 -14.12 8.85 14.56
C MET A 144 -13.90 9.99 15.55
N LEU A 145 -12.66 10.48 15.68
CA LEU A 145 -12.32 11.61 16.54
C LEU A 145 -13.03 12.89 16.06
N GLY A 146 -13.10 13.10 14.74
CA GLY A 146 -13.84 14.19 14.11
C GLY A 146 -15.33 14.15 14.47
N ALA A 147 -15.95 12.98 14.34
CA ALA A 147 -17.35 12.76 14.69
C ALA A 147 -17.62 12.97 16.19
N TYR A 148 -16.73 12.47 17.06
CA TYR A 148 -16.84 12.66 18.51
C TYR A 148 -16.73 14.14 18.89
N ARG A 149 -15.77 14.87 18.30
CA ARG A 149 -15.54 16.28 18.61
C ARG A 149 -16.61 17.21 18.05
N SER A 150 -17.20 16.89 16.90
CA SER A 150 -18.25 17.72 16.29
C SER A 150 -19.65 17.48 16.86
N GLY A 151 -19.87 16.33 17.52
CA GLY A 151 -21.18 15.90 18.01
C GLY A 151 -22.24 15.72 16.92
N SER A 152 -21.84 15.74 15.64
CA SER A 152 -22.77 15.75 14.52
C SER A 152 -23.12 14.33 14.06
N ARG A 153 -24.43 14.05 13.96
CA ARG A 153 -24.94 12.78 13.42
C ARG A 153 -24.45 12.50 12.00
N VAL A 154 -24.22 13.53 11.19
CA VAL A 154 -23.78 13.39 9.81
C VAL A 154 -22.34 12.87 9.72
N GLN A 155 -21.45 13.32 10.62
CA GLN A 155 -20.07 12.82 10.65
C GLN A 155 -20.00 11.38 11.16
N ALA A 156 -20.87 11.00 12.10
CA ALA A 156 -21.01 9.60 12.49
C ALA A 156 -21.48 8.73 11.33
N THR A 157 -22.39 9.22 10.47
CA THR A 157 -22.81 8.50 9.26
C THR A 157 -21.64 8.27 8.30
N LEU A 158 -20.72 9.22 8.14
CA LEU A 158 -19.52 9.04 7.29
C LEU A 158 -18.62 7.90 7.80
N VAL A 159 -18.44 7.79 9.12
CA VAL A 159 -17.70 6.67 9.73
C VAL A 159 -18.37 5.33 9.42
N VAL A 160 -19.70 5.26 9.55
CA VAL A 160 -20.46 4.04 9.25
C VAL A 160 -20.34 3.67 7.77
N VAL A 161 -20.44 4.65 6.86
CA VAL A 161 -20.28 4.43 5.42
C VAL A 161 -18.87 3.91 5.09
N TYR A 162 -17.84 4.45 5.73
CA TYR A 162 -16.47 3.98 5.53
C TYR A 162 -16.28 2.53 6.04
N LEU A 163 -16.81 2.19 7.22
CA LEU A 163 -16.78 0.81 7.72
C LEU A 163 -17.57 -0.14 6.81
N ALA A 164 -18.72 0.30 6.32
CA ALA A 164 -19.50 -0.44 5.35
C ALA A 164 -18.71 -0.65 4.05
N ALA A 165 -17.98 0.36 3.56
CA ALA A 165 -17.11 0.24 2.38
C ALA A 165 -16.02 -0.82 2.59
N ILE A 166 -15.33 -0.81 3.74
CA ILE A 166 -14.34 -1.85 4.08
C ILE A 166 -15.00 -3.24 4.12
N ALA A 167 -16.13 -3.37 4.82
CA ALA A 167 -16.86 -4.63 4.90
C ALA A 167 -17.30 -5.13 3.52
N THR A 168 -17.76 -4.21 2.65
CA THR A 168 -18.15 -4.51 1.27
C THR A 168 -16.94 -5.07 0.52
N ILE A 169 -15.79 -4.39 0.54
CA ILE A 169 -14.55 -4.84 -0.12
C ILE A 169 -14.08 -6.22 0.38
N LEU A 170 -14.25 -6.52 1.67
CA LEU A 170 -13.82 -7.79 2.26
C LEU A 170 -14.80 -8.95 2.02
N LEU A 171 -16.11 -8.67 1.93
CA LEU A 171 -17.15 -9.69 1.87
C LEU A 171 -17.65 -9.96 0.44
N LEU A 172 -17.59 -8.98 -0.47
CA LEU A 172 -18.01 -9.16 -1.85
C LEU A 172 -16.79 -9.33 -2.77
N PRO A 173 -16.76 -10.39 -3.61
CA PRO A 173 -15.68 -10.57 -4.58
C PRO A 173 -15.66 -9.41 -5.57
N GLN A 174 -14.49 -8.81 -5.77
CA GLN A 174 -14.34 -7.72 -6.71
C GLN A 174 -14.53 -8.23 -8.14
N THR A 175 -15.16 -7.42 -8.99
CA THR A 175 -15.41 -7.73 -10.41
C THR A 175 -14.12 -8.01 -11.22
N ALA A 176 -12.95 -7.74 -10.64
CA ALA A 176 -11.63 -8.05 -11.19
C ALA A 176 -11.28 -9.54 -11.23
N GLU A 177 -11.89 -10.41 -10.42
CA GLU A 177 -11.76 -11.88 -10.56
C GLU A 177 -12.14 -12.33 -11.99
N ILE A 178 -13.11 -11.65 -12.62
CA ILE A 178 -13.56 -11.92 -14.00
C ILE A 178 -12.53 -11.41 -15.05
N ARG A 179 -11.75 -10.37 -14.72
CA ARG A 179 -10.80 -9.72 -15.65
C ARG A 179 -9.38 -10.30 -15.57
N ILE A 180 -8.90 -10.68 -14.39
CA ILE A 180 -7.56 -11.25 -14.19
C ILE A 180 -7.46 -12.65 -14.83
N ALA A 181 -8.54 -13.45 -14.80
CA ALA A 181 -8.61 -14.72 -15.54
C ALA A 181 -8.44 -14.53 -17.06
N SER A 182 -8.96 -13.43 -17.63
CA SER A 182 -8.80 -13.12 -19.05
C SER A 182 -7.37 -12.65 -19.40
N PHE A 183 -6.71 -11.89 -18.53
CA PHE A 183 -5.32 -11.45 -18.72
C PHE A 183 -4.34 -12.61 -18.53
N ALA A 184 -4.57 -13.49 -17.55
CA ALA A 184 -3.77 -14.71 -17.37
C ALA A 184 -3.93 -15.68 -18.57
N GLY A 185 -5.14 -15.81 -19.11
CA GLY A 185 -5.39 -16.56 -20.35
C GLY A 185 -4.67 -15.96 -21.55
N SER A 186 -4.70 -14.63 -21.70
CA SER A 186 -4.01 -13.90 -22.77
C SER A 186 -2.49 -14.02 -22.67
N ALA A 187 -1.93 -13.89 -21.47
CA ALA A 187 -0.50 -14.06 -21.21
C ALA A 187 -0.02 -15.50 -21.47
N ARG A 188 -0.85 -16.50 -21.17
CA ARG A 188 -0.57 -17.91 -21.46
C ARG A 188 -0.63 -18.22 -22.96
N ILE A 189 -1.58 -17.62 -23.69
CA ILE A 189 -1.64 -17.73 -25.16
C ILE A 189 -0.42 -17.07 -25.79
N ILE A 190 -0.01 -15.90 -25.31
CA ILE A 190 1.19 -15.20 -25.81
C ILE A 190 2.46 -16.00 -25.50
N SER A 191 2.58 -16.60 -24.30
CA SER A 191 3.74 -17.43 -23.97
C SER A 191 3.77 -18.74 -24.77
N GLU A 192 2.62 -19.36 -25.06
CA GLU A 192 2.51 -20.52 -25.95
C GLU A 192 2.80 -20.17 -27.42
N MET A 193 2.33 -19.01 -27.91
CA MET A 193 2.68 -18.49 -29.24
C MET A 193 4.18 -18.19 -29.35
N TRP A 194 4.78 -17.58 -28.32
CA TRP A 194 6.21 -17.31 -28.26
C TRP A 194 7.04 -18.60 -28.19
N ALA A 195 6.61 -19.58 -27.40
CA ALA A 195 7.23 -20.90 -27.34
C ALA A 195 7.18 -21.62 -28.71
N ARG A 196 6.04 -21.54 -29.42
CA ARG A 196 5.89 -22.07 -30.78
C ARG A 196 6.72 -21.33 -31.82
N LEU A 197 6.87 -20.01 -31.71
CA LEU A 197 7.74 -19.22 -32.57
C LEU A 197 9.23 -19.53 -32.31
N SER A 198 9.63 -19.76 -31.05
CA SER A 198 10.99 -20.18 -30.70
C SER A 198 11.30 -21.63 -31.09
N ALA A 199 10.29 -22.50 -31.13
CA ALA A 199 10.43 -23.90 -31.57
C ALA A 199 10.29 -24.07 -33.10
N GLY A 200 9.78 -23.06 -33.81
CA GLY A 200 9.53 -23.09 -35.26
C GLY A 200 10.77 -22.85 -36.14
N CYS A 201 11.95 -22.62 -35.57
CA CYS A 201 13.19 -22.36 -36.31
C CYS A 201 14.10 -23.59 -36.52
N SER A 202 13.62 -24.83 -36.27
CA SER A 202 14.45 -26.05 -36.39
C SER A 202 14.00 -27.07 -37.44
N VAL A 203 13.09 -26.73 -38.35
CA VAL A 203 12.75 -27.61 -39.48
C VAL A 203 12.98 -26.90 -40.81
N CYS A 204 14.24 -26.80 -41.22
CA CYS A 204 14.57 -26.73 -42.64
C CYS A 204 14.35 -28.14 -43.24
N PRO A 205 13.65 -28.30 -44.37
CA PRO A 205 13.57 -29.58 -45.04
C PRO A 205 14.96 -29.88 -45.63
N ALA A 206 15.63 -30.90 -45.10
CA ALA A 206 16.84 -31.44 -45.70
C ALA A 206 16.47 -32.06 -47.06
N SER A 207 16.99 -31.47 -48.13
CA SER A 207 16.96 -32.00 -49.49
C SER A 207 17.61 -33.38 -49.53
N SER A 208 16.85 -34.38 -49.97
CA SER A 208 17.33 -35.72 -50.30
C SER A 208 18.17 -35.69 -51.58
N SER A 209 19.49 -35.85 -51.47
CA SER A 209 20.37 -36.22 -52.59
C SER A 209 20.76 -37.70 -52.46
N THR A 210 20.19 -38.53 -53.31
CA THR A 210 20.60 -39.92 -53.59
C THR A 210 21.88 -39.94 -54.44
N PRO A 211 22.89 -40.77 -54.14
CA PRO A 211 23.87 -41.20 -55.13
C PRO A 211 23.47 -42.55 -55.73
N GLY A 212 23.46 -42.60 -57.06
CA GLY A 212 23.67 -43.83 -57.84
C GLY A 212 25.13 -43.92 -58.26
#